data_AF-A0A0Q5IYT9-F1
#
_entry.id   AF-A0A0Q5IYT9-F1
#
_cell.length_a   1.000
_cell.length_b   1.000
_cell.length_c   1.000
_cell.angle_alpha   90.00
_cell.angle_beta   90.00
_cell.angle_gamma   90.00
#
_symmetry.space_group_name_H-M   'P 1'
#
loop_
_entity.id
_entity.type
_entity.pdbx_description
1 polymer ?
#
loop_
_entity_poly.entity_id
_entity_poly.type
_entity_poly.pdbx_seq_one_letter_code
_entity_poly.pdbx_strand_id
1 'polypeptide(L)'
;MQPPATSTPIAKEKSEMRTSVPLTRSLPPDDGGGMVLEFDVPAQQDEASPPIFVGVLLTGTDTGAVADVADRLVRADIVAIVHLERIEQAGVTDVVLQRSQRVGREQEVPVAVAVDGIAKGLFALNADVETLAEAGLLPTGMVSEELAFAYSPSLQAGRYRLKLRFDQNWQALLDANARLLIAYTHKAK
;
A
#
# COMPACT_ATOMS: atom_id res chain seq x y z
N MET A 1 13.55 32.44 -20.61
CA MET A 1 13.26 31.00 -20.67
C MET A 1 13.63 30.41 -19.32
N GLN A 2 12.66 29.87 -18.59
CA GLN A 2 12.84 29.32 -17.25
C GLN A 2 13.08 27.80 -17.41
N PRO A 3 14.11 27.21 -16.80
CA PRO A 3 14.33 25.77 -16.91
C PRO A 3 13.20 25.00 -16.19
N PRO A 4 12.84 23.80 -16.65
CA PRO A 4 11.82 22.98 -16.00
C PRO A 4 12.30 22.61 -14.59
N ALA A 5 11.42 22.80 -13.60
CA ALA A 5 11.68 22.40 -12.24
C ALA A 5 11.87 20.87 -12.19
N THR A 6 13.10 20.44 -11.94
CA THR A 6 13.40 19.13 -11.38
C THR A 6 12.55 18.95 -10.12
N SER A 7 11.50 18.12 -10.20
CA SER A 7 10.71 17.74 -9.04
C SER A 7 11.65 17.20 -7.95
N THR A 8 11.68 17.92 -6.84
CA THR A 8 12.79 18.10 -5.91
C THR A 8 12.88 16.97 -4.86
N PRO A 9 14.08 16.63 -4.32
CA PRO A 9 14.26 15.77 -3.14
C PRO A 9 13.36 16.10 -1.93
N ILE A 10 12.92 17.36 -1.80
CA ILE A 10 11.99 17.85 -0.77
C ILE A 10 10.62 17.16 -0.84
N ALA A 11 10.11 16.84 -2.03
CA ALA A 11 8.82 16.15 -2.18
C ALA A 11 8.89 14.69 -1.73
N LYS A 12 10.03 14.03 -1.99
CA LYS A 12 10.31 12.67 -1.54
C LYS A 12 10.44 12.60 -0.01
N GLU A 13 11.20 13.54 0.58
CA GLU A 13 11.37 13.63 2.03
C GLU A 13 10.05 13.93 2.75
N LYS A 14 9.23 14.84 2.24
CA LYS A 14 7.90 15.14 2.78
C LYS A 14 6.96 13.93 2.73
N SER A 15 7.05 13.12 1.68
CA SER A 15 6.27 11.88 1.55
C SER A 15 6.70 10.82 2.58
N GLU A 16 8.01 10.67 2.81
CA GLU A 16 8.58 9.75 3.81
C GLU A 16 8.27 10.18 5.26
N MET A 17 8.02 11.46 5.51
CA MET A 17 7.63 11.97 6.83
C MET A 17 6.11 11.97 7.06
N ARG A 18 5.29 11.78 6.01
CA ARG A 18 3.82 11.89 6.12
C ARG A 18 3.23 10.74 6.91
N THR A 19 2.56 11.01 8.02
CA THR A 19 1.91 9.99 8.88
C THR A 19 0.41 9.88 8.64
N SER A 20 -0.12 10.30 7.50
CA SER A 20 -1.57 10.31 7.22
C SER A 20 -1.87 9.70 5.86
N VAL A 21 -2.94 8.91 5.76
CA VAL A 21 -3.35 8.24 4.51
C VAL A 21 -3.81 9.27 3.46
N PRO A 22 -3.43 9.10 2.18
CA PRO A 22 -2.50 8.08 1.69
C PRO A 22 -1.03 8.40 2.00
N LEU A 23 -0.20 7.39 2.20
CA LEU A 23 1.24 7.58 2.45
C LEU A 23 2.08 6.54 1.72
N THR A 24 3.35 6.89 1.50
CA THR A 24 4.35 5.95 0.99
C THR A 24 5.54 5.87 1.92
N ARG A 25 6.20 4.71 1.96
CA ARG A 25 7.49 4.53 2.65
C ARG A 25 8.44 3.71 1.81
N SER A 26 9.72 4.00 1.95
CA SER A 26 10.76 3.08 1.50
C SER A 26 10.63 1.78 2.28
N LEU A 27 10.68 0.65 1.58
CA LEU A 27 10.70 -0.64 2.24
C LEU A 27 12.06 -0.83 2.93
N PRO A 28 12.10 -1.28 4.20
CA PRO A 28 13.36 -1.43 4.94
C PRO A 28 14.21 -2.55 4.31
N PRO A 29 15.55 -2.45 4.27
CA PRO A 29 16.38 -3.59 3.92
C PRO A 29 16.06 -4.78 4.84
N ASP A 30 16.04 -6.01 4.31
CA ASP A 30 15.72 -7.22 5.08
C ASP A 30 16.83 -7.54 6.09
N ASP A 31 16.65 -6.99 7.29
CA ASP A 31 17.40 -7.33 8.49
C ASP A 31 16.63 -8.31 9.39
N GLY A 32 15.51 -8.87 8.88
CA GLY A 32 14.60 -9.73 9.63
C GLY A 32 13.75 -9.00 10.67
N GLY A 33 13.91 -7.68 10.87
CA GLY A 33 13.23 -6.89 11.90
C GLY A 33 11.79 -6.52 11.57
N GLY A 34 11.42 -6.54 10.29
CA GLY A 34 10.16 -5.98 9.81
C GLY A 34 10.09 -4.46 10.02
N MET A 35 9.00 -3.84 9.60
CA MET A 35 8.72 -2.43 9.87
C MET A 35 7.46 -2.26 10.71
N VAL A 36 7.52 -1.27 11.60
CA VAL A 36 6.37 -0.78 12.34
C VAL A 36 6.14 0.67 11.93
N LEU A 37 4.91 0.99 11.50
CA LEU A 37 4.53 2.32 11.07
C LEU A 37 3.24 2.73 11.76
N GLU A 38 3.26 3.88 12.42
CA GLU A 38 2.05 4.52 12.94
C GLU A 38 1.57 5.59 11.97
N PHE A 39 0.25 5.64 11.75
CA PHE A 39 -0.37 6.57 10.82
C PHE A 39 -1.82 6.89 11.20
N ASP A 40 -2.31 8.00 10.67
CA ASP A 40 -3.66 8.51 10.84
C ASP A 40 -4.48 8.26 9.57
N VAL A 41 -5.69 7.77 9.76
CA VAL A 41 -6.70 7.62 8.72
C VAL A 41 -7.71 8.75 8.91
N PRO A 42 -7.64 9.83 8.11
CA PRO A 42 -8.62 10.89 8.20
C PRO A 42 -9.99 10.42 7.71
N ALA A 43 -11.04 11.00 8.28
CA ALA A 43 -12.40 10.85 7.76
C ALA A 43 -12.48 11.46 6.35
N GLN A 44 -13.14 10.77 5.43
CA GLN A 44 -13.45 11.31 4.11
C GLN A 44 -14.80 12.05 4.19
N GLN A 45 -14.98 13.12 3.41
CA GLN A 45 -16.16 13.99 3.50
C GLN A 45 -17.48 13.21 3.39
N ASP A 46 -17.51 12.18 2.55
CA ASP A 46 -18.70 11.34 2.30
C ASP A 46 -18.62 9.94 2.91
N GLU A 47 -17.54 9.60 3.62
CA GLU A 47 -17.32 8.25 4.13
C GLU A 47 -16.57 8.26 5.45
N ALA A 48 -17.30 7.98 6.53
CA ALA A 48 -16.75 7.90 7.88
C ALA A 48 -15.88 6.66 8.12
N SER A 49 -15.95 5.66 7.22
CA SER A 49 -15.18 4.42 7.33
C SER A 49 -14.62 3.98 5.98
N PRO A 50 -13.69 4.77 5.41
CA PRO A 50 -13.21 4.54 4.06
C PRO A 50 -12.43 3.23 3.94
N PRO A 51 -12.55 2.52 2.80
CA PRO A 51 -11.75 1.34 2.52
C PRO A 51 -10.30 1.75 2.28
N ILE A 52 -9.36 1.01 2.87
CA ILE A 52 -7.91 1.22 2.69
C ILE A 52 -7.21 -0.08 2.37
N PHE A 53 -6.06 0.00 1.74
CA PHE A 53 -5.20 -1.15 1.53
C PHE A 53 -3.76 -0.90 1.94
N VAL A 54 -3.07 -1.99 2.24
CA VAL A 54 -1.63 -2.05 2.50
C VAL A 54 -1.00 -2.82 1.35
N GLY A 55 -0.09 -2.17 0.65
CA GLY A 55 0.43 -2.65 -0.61
C GLY A 55 1.75 -2.02 -1.00
N VAL A 56 2.04 -2.04 -2.29
CA VAL A 56 3.19 -1.39 -2.89
C VAL A 56 2.80 -0.53 -4.07
N LEU A 57 3.51 0.59 -4.20
CA LEU A 57 3.48 1.48 -5.35
C LEU A 57 4.70 1.20 -6.22
N LEU A 58 4.45 0.95 -7.50
CA LEU A 58 5.46 0.86 -8.54
C LEU A 58 5.41 2.15 -9.36
N THR A 59 6.56 2.68 -9.74
CA THR A 59 6.64 3.89 -10.56
C THR A 59 7.68 3.73 -11.65
N GLY A 60 7.39 4.18 -12.85
CA GLY A 60 8.34 4.16 -13.97
C GLY A 60 7.94 5.12 -15.09
N THR A 61 8.78 5.23 -16.11
CA THR A 61 8.53 6.12 -17.25
C THR A 61 7.80 5.45 -18.41
N ASP A 62 7.73 4.12 -18.40
CA ASP A 62 7.14 3.31 -19.46
C ASP A 62 6.03 2.41 -18.89
N THR A 63 4.81 2.56 -19.41
CA THR A 63 3.63 1.83 -18.92
C THR A 63 3.80 0.32 -19.06
N GLY A 64 4.33 -0.15 -20.20
CA GLY A 64 4.50 -1.58 -20.46
C GLY A 64 5.50 -2.20 -19.49
N ALA A 65 6.63 -1.52 -19.26
CA ALA A 65 7.65 -1.97 -18.33
C ALA A 65 7.15 -2.03 -16.88
N VAL A 66 6.36 -1.04 -16.44
CA VAL A 66 5.78 -1.03 -15.08
C VAL A 66 4.74 -2.15 -14.94
N ALA A 67 3.87 -2.37 -15.93
CA ALA A 67 2.93 -3.49 -15.95
C ALA A 67 3.65 -4.85 -15.92
N ASP A 68 4.71 -5.02 -16.70
CA ASP A 68 5.53 -6.23 -16.69
C ASP A 68 6.20 -6.48 -15.33
N VAL A 69 6.65 -5.43 -14.64
CA VAL A 69 7.17 -5.53 -13.26
C VAL A 69 6.05 -5.96 -12.31
N ALA A 70 4.87 -5.35 -12.39
CA ALA A 70 3.73 -5.68 -11.55
C ALA A 70 3.32 -7.16 -11.72
N ASP A 71 3.22 -7.64 -12.96
CA ASP A 71 2.91 -9.02 -13.28
C ASP A 71 3.96 -10.00 -12.74
N ARG A 72 5.24 -9.64 -12.79
CA ARG A 72 6.31 -10.45 -12.18
C ARG A 72 6.17 -10.52 -10.66
N LEU A 73 5.87 -9.40 -10.00
CA LEU A 73 5.68 -9.37 -8.55
C LEU A 73 4.48 -10.19 -8.09
N VAL A 74 3.37 -10.14 -8.82
CA VAL A 74 2.19 -10.99 -8.55
C VAL A 74 2.54 -12.47 -8.63
N ARG A 75 3.50 -12.86 -9.49
CA ARG A 75 3.97 -14.23 -9.68
C ARG A 75 5.21 -14.59 -8.85
N ALA A 76 5.72 -13.68 -8.03
CA ALA A 76 6.96 -13.86 -7.30
C ALA A 76 6.79 -14.62 -5.97
N ASP A 77 5.61 -15.18 -5.68
CA ASP A 77 5.30 -15.90 -4.45
C ASP A 77 5.76 -15.14 -3.17
N ILE A 78 5.57 -13.83 -3.15
CA ILE A 78 5.94 -12.98 -2.02
C ILE A 78 5.04 -13.33 -0.84
N VAL A 79 5.60 -13.58 0.33
CA VAL A 79 4.82 -13.80 1.56
C VAL A 79 5.11 -12.66 2.52
N ALA A 80 4.08 -11.89 2.84
CA ALA A 80 4.13 -10.83 3.84
C ALA A 80 3.32 -11.25 5.08
N ILE A 81 3.72 -10.75 6.23
CA ILE A 81 2.96 -10.80 7.47
C ILE A 81 2.51 -9.39 7.78
N VAL A 82 1.20 -9.18 7.72
CA VAL A 82 0.56 -7.88 7.78
C VAL A 82 -0.39 -7.88 8.97
N HIS A 83 -0.09 -7.07 9.98
CA HIS A 83 -1.02 -6.78 11.07
C HIS A 83 -1.33 -5.30 11.09
N LEU A 84 -2.62 -4.99 11.19
CA LEU A 84 -3.10 -3.64 11.38
C LEU A 84 -3.82 -3.55 12.71
N GLU A 85 -3.40 -2.62 13.55
CA GLU A 85 -3.98 -2.39 14.86
C GLU A 85 -4.52 -0.97 14.92
N ARG A 86 -5.73 -0.80 15.45
CA ARG A 86 -6.25 0.51 15.81
C ARG A 86 -5.70 0.91 17.17
N ILE A 87 -5.22 2.14 17.29
CA ILE A 87 -4.76 2.73 18.55
C ILE A 87 -5.92 3.52 19.16
N GLU A 88 -6.36 3.10 20.34
CA GLU A 88 -7.44 3.72 21.11
C GLU A 88 -6.91 4.15 22.48
N GLN A 89 -7.64 5.01 23.20
CA GLN A 89 -7.21 5.46 24.54
C GLN A 89 -7.05 4.31 25.53
N ALA A 90 -7.85 3.25 25.36
CA ALA A 90 -7.86 2.08 26.24
C ALA A 90 -6.86 0.98 25.84
N GLY A 91 -6.19 1.11 24.69
CA GLY A 91 -5.26 0.09 24.21
C GLY A 91 -5.21 -0.01 22.68
N VAL A 92 -4.89 -1.21 22.19
CA VAL A 92 -4.86 -1.52 20.76
C VAL A 92 -5.83 -2.63 20.42
N THR A 93 -6.50 -2.49 19.29
CA THR A 93 -7.51 -3.45 18.79
C THR A 93 -7.10 -3.92 17.41
N ASP A 94 -7.03 -5.25 17.20
CA ASP A 94 -6.70 -5.82 15.90
C ASP A 94 -7.78 -5.50 14.86
N VAL A 95 -7.34 -5.08 13.67
CA VAL A 95 -8.19 -4.85 12.51
C VAL A 95 -8.14 -6.08 11.62
N VAL A 96 -9.30 -6.66 11.34
CA VAL A 96 -9.41 -7.77 10.39
C VAL A 96 -9.13 -7.26 8.98
N LEU A 97 -8.09 -7.80 8.38
CA LEU A 97 -7.73 -7.54 7.00
C LEU A 97 -8.32 -8.61 6.07
N GLN A 98 -8.52 -8.25 4.82
CA GLN A 98 -8.96 -9.12 3.74
C GLN A 98 -7.93 -9.10 2.61
N ARG A 99 -7.98 -10.12 1.76
CA ARG A 99 -7.20 -10.20 0.53
C ARG A 99 -8.08 -10.73 -0.59
N SER A 100 -7.73 -10.39 -1.83
CA SER A 100 -8.31 -11.07 -2.98
C SER A 100 -7.69 -12.46 -3.11
N GLN A 101 -8.53 -13.49 -3.22
CA GLN A 101 -8.12 -14.85 -3.56
C GLN A 101 -8.84 -15.30 -4.82
N ARG A 102 -8.06 -15.77 -5.80
CA ARG A 102 -8.59 -16.37 -7.02
C ARG A 102 -9.11 -17.78 -6.71
N VAL A 103 -10.41 -18.01 -6.90
CA VAL A 103 -11.10 -19.30 -6.67
C VAL A 103 -11.53 -19.99 -7.97
N GLY A 104 -11.26 -19.38 -9.12
CA GLY A 104 -11.50 -19.93 -10.45
C GLY A 104 -10.69 -19.20 -11.52
N ARG A 105 -10.94 -19.46 -12.81
CA ARG A 105 -10.21 -18.76 -13.90
C ARG A 105 -10.46 -17.24 -13.90
N GLU A 106 -11.66 -16.81 -13.54
CA GLU A 106 -12.06 -15.39 -13.61
C GLU A 106 -12.75 -14.91 -12.32
N GLN A 107 -12.74 -15.73 -11.26
CA GLN A 107 -13.41 -15.38 -10.01
C GLN A 107 -12.40 -15.10 -8.91
N GLU A 108 -12.51 -13.90 -8.37
CA GLU A 108 -11.81 -13.45 -7.18
C GLU A 108 -12.82 -13.23 -6.05
N VAL A 109 -12.50 -13.73 -4.87
CA VAL A 109 -13.32 -13.58 -3.68
C VAL A 109 -12.52 -12.95 -2.54
N PRO A 110 -13.15 -12.13 -1.71
CA PRO A 110 -12.52 -11.60 -0.51
C PRO A 110 -12.32 -12.73 0.51
N VAL A 111 -11.12 -12.87 1.03
CA VAL A 111 -10.78 -13.84 2.08
C VAL A 111 -10.11 -13.11 3.24
N ALA A 112 -10.57 -13.37 4.45
CA ALA A 112 -9.95 -12.81 5.65
C ALA A 112 -8.51 -13.30 5.79
N VAL A 113 -7.59 -12.37 6.09
CA VAL A 113 -6.25 -12.70 6.55
C VAL A 113 -6.38 -13.28 7.95
N ALA A 114 -5.75 -14.44 8.17
CA ALA A 114 -5.81 -15.11 9.46
C ALA A 114 -5.10 -14.29 10.56
N VAL A 115 -5.30 -14.68 11.82
CA VAL A 115 -4.73 -13.99 12.99
C VAL A 115 -3.19 -13.96 12.98
N ASP A 116 -2.55 -14.86 12.22
CA ASP A 116 -1.10 -14.89 12.01
C ASP A 116 -0.62 -13.81 11.02
N GLY A 117 -1.53 -13.05 10.40
CA GLY A 117 -1.22 -11.96 9.48
C GLY A 117 -0.71 -12.40 8.12
N ILE A 118 -0.69 -13.70 7.79
CA ILE A 118 -0.03 -14.19 6.58
C ILE A 118 -0.82 -13.80 5.32
N ALA A 119 -0.24 -12.90 4.54
CA ALA A 119 -0.69 -12.48 3.22
C ALA A 119 0.21 -13.10 2.13
N LYS A 120 -0.30 -14.12 1.44
CA LYS A 120 0.44 -14.83 0.37
C LYS A 120 0.19 -14.20 -1.00
N GLY A 121 1.21 -13.60 -1.58
CA GLY A 121 1.18 -12.97 -2.89
C GLY A 121 0.56 -11.57 -2.87
N LEU A 122 0.75 -10.89 -3.98
CA LEU A 122 0.18 -9.58 -4.28
C LEU A 122 -1.01 -9.74 -5.22
N PHE A 123 -1.96 -8.81 -5.17
CA PHE A 123 -3.04 -8.68 -6.15
C PHE A 123 -3.22 -7.22 -6.56
N ALA A 124 -3.73 -7.00 -7.78
CA ALA A 124 -4.01 -5.65 -8.26
C ALA A 124 -5.12 -5.02 -7.41
N LEU A 125 -4.88 -3.80 -6.93
CA LEU A 125 -5.89 -3.02 -6.23
C LEU A 125 -5.59 -1.54 -6.40
N ASN A 126 -6.48 -0.87 -7.11
CA ASN A 126 -6.27 0.53 -7.48
C ASN A 126 -6.49 1.45 -6.28
N ALA A 127 -5.59 2.41 -6.14
CA ALA A 127 -5.78 3.49 -5.18
C ALA A 127 -6.73 4.56 -5.70
N ASP A 128 -7.34 5.31 -4.78
CA ASP A 128 -8.05 6.53 -5.12
C ASP A 128 -7.05 7.58 -5.64
N VAL A 129 -7.09 7.82 -6.94
CA VAL A 129 -6.15 8.69 -7.67
C VAL A 129 -6.22 10.13 -7.18
N GLU A 130 -7.41 10.61 -6.80
CA GLU A 130 -7.60 11.98 -6.31
C GLU A 130 -6.86 12.18 -4.99
N THR A 131 -7.05 11.28 -4.02
CA THR A 131 -6.34 11.35 -2.74
C THR A 131 -4.82 11.20 -2.89
N LEU A 132 -4.34 10.40 -3.85
CA LEU A 132 -2.90 10.30 -4.16
C LEU A 132 -2.35 11.57 -4.81
N ALA A 133 -3.12 12.23 -5.69
CA ALA A 133 -2.74 13.47 -6.32
C ALA A 133 -2.65 14.62 -5.31
N GLU A 134 -3.66 14.78 -4.46
CA GLU A 134 -3.69 15.77 -3.37
C GLU A 134 -2.54 15.59 -2.38
N ALA A 135 -2.16 14.34 -2.15
CA ALA A 135 -1.02 13.95 -1.34
C ALA A 135 0.35 14.27 -1.96
N GLY A 136 0.40 14.58 -3.26
CA GLY A 136 1.63 14.69 -4.03
C GLY A 136 2.37 13.35 -4.18
N LEU A 137 1.66 12.23 -4.09
CA LEU A 137 2.22 10.88 -4.19
C LEU A 137 2.24 10.34 -5.62
N LEU A 138 1.49 10.95 -6.53
CA LEU A 138 1.57 10.66 -7.95
C LEU A 138 2.75 11.40 -8.59
N PRO A 139 3.77 10.70 -9.09
CA PRO A 139 4.90 11.34 -9.75
C PRO A 139 4.47 11.98 -11.09
N THR A 140 4.74 13.28 -11.25
CA THR A 140 4.49 13.99 -12.52
C THR A 140 5.31 13.38 -13.66
N GLY A 141 4.65 12.95 -14.73
CA GLY A 141 5.31 12.41 -15.92
C GLY A 141 5.84 10.98 -15.78
N MET A 142 5.43 10.26 -14.73
CA MET A 142 5.65 8.83 -14.57
C MET A 142 4.31 8.10 -14.51
N VAL A 143 4.37 6.81 -14.80
CA VAL A 143 3.28 5.85 -14.69
C VAL A 143 3.40 5.14 -13.35
N SER A 144 2.27 4.88 -12.70
CA SER A 144 2.22 4.06 -11.49
C SER A 144 1.32 2.85 -11.65
N GLU A 145 1.67 1.79 -10.93
CA GLU A 145 0.83 0.60 -10.74
C GLU A 145 0.79 0.29 -9.23
N GLU A 146 -0.38 -0.10 -8.73
CA GLU A 146 -0.58 -0.43 -7.33
C GLU A 146 -0.91 -1.91 -7.14
N LEU A 147 -0.20 -2.54 -6.21
CA LEU A 147 -0.47 -3.92 -5.79
C LEU A 147 -0.74 -3.95 -4.29
N ALA A 148 -1.61 -4.82 -3.82
CA ALA A 148 -1.96 -4.96 -2.42
C ALA A 148 -1.55 -6.33 -1.84
N PHE A 149 -1.12 -6.33 -0.58
CA PHE A 149 -1.02 -7.54 0.24
C PHE A 149 -2.36 -7.85 0.91
N ALA A 150 -3.04 -6.78 1.35
CA ALA A 150 -4.26 -6.86 2.11
C ALA A 150 -5.01 -5.52 2.09
N TYR A 151 -6.30 -5.55 2.36
CA TYR A 151 -7.15 -4.36 2.49
C TYR A 151 -8.15 -4.51 3.63
N SER A 152 -8.65 -3.39 4.15
CA SER A 152 -9.82 -3.34 5.01
C SER A 152 -10.96 -2.67 4.23
N PRO A 153 -12.13 -3.31 4.08
CA PRO A 153 -13.26 -2.73 3.34
C PRO A 153 -13.91 -1.56 4.07
N SER A 154 -13.64 -1.39 5.37
CA SER A 154 -14.20 -0.31 6.16
C SER A 154 -13.32 -0.06 7.38
N LEU A 155 -12.72 1.12 7.42
CA LEU A 155 -11.82 1.50 8.51
C LEU A 155 -12.25 2.84 9.09
N GLN A 156 -12.64 2.88 10.37
CA GLN A 156 -13.02 4.14 11.02
C GLN A 156 -11.86 5.14 11.01
N ALA A 157 -12.17 6.43 10.93
CA ALA A 157 -11.16 7.45 11.13
C ALA A 157 -10.46 7.29 12.51
N GLY A 158 -9.16 7.57 12.55
CA GLY A 158 -8.35 7.45 13.77
C GLY A 158 -6.91 7.07 13.51
N ARG A 159 -6.20 6.69 14.58
CA ARG A 159 -4.78 6.32 14.55
C ARG A 159 -4.62 4.81 14.51
N TYR A 160 -3.66 4.36 13.71
CA TYR A 160 -3.38 2.97 13.44
C TYR A 160 -1.89 2.67 13.51
N ARG A 161 -1.57 1.40 13.73
CA ARG A 161 -0.22 0.86 13.68
C ARG A 161 -0.19 -0.33 12.72
N LEU A 162 0.60 -0.21 11.67
CA LEU A 162 0.95 -1.30 10.77
C LEU A 162 2.20 -1.98 11.31
N LYS A 163 2.16 -3.31 11.39
CA LYS A 163 3.35 -4.17 11.53
C LYS A 163 3.45 -4.99 10.25
N LEU A 164 4.53 -4.81 9.51
CA LEU A 164 4.77 -5.48 8.23
C LEU A 164 6.11 -6.20 8.29
N ARG A 165 6.11 -7.51 8.04
CA ARG A 165 7.33 -8.31 7.86
C ARG A 165 7.21 -9.08 6.56
N PHE A 166 8.34 -9.39 5.94
CA PHE A 166 8.40 -10.29 4.80
C PHE A 166 8.99 -11.62 5.24
N ASP A 167 8.39 -12.71 4.79
CA ASP A 167 8.81 -14.07 5.11
C ASP A 167 9.42 -14.75 3.88
N GLN A 168 8.99 -14.38 2.67
CA GLN A 168 9.48 -14.95 1.41
C GLN A 168 9.54 -13.92 0.28
N ASN A 169 10.56 -14.05 -0.58
CA ASN A 169 10.74 -13.33 -1.85
C ASN A 169 10.70 -11.80 -1.75
N TRP A 170 11.04 -11.28 -0.58
CA TRP A 170 11.23 -9.86 -0.29
C TRP A 170 12.09 -9.13 -1.35
N GLN A 171 13.20 -9.74 -1.76
CA GLN A 171 14.17 -9.12 -2.68
C GLN A 171 13.52 -8.69 -4.00
N ALA A 172 12.48 -9.39 -4.45
CA ALA A 172 11.75 -9.02 -5.66
C ALA A 172 11.13 -7.61 -5.57
N LEU A 173 10.66 -7.20 -4.39
CA LEU A 173 10.13 -5.85 -4.14
C LEU A 173 11.23 -4.78 -4.24
N LEU A 174 12.41 -5.07 -3.68
CA LEU A 174 13.55 -4.16 -3.77
C LEU A 174 14.04 -3.99 -5.20
N ASP A 175 14.19 -5.10 -5.91
CA ASP A 175 14.66 -5.10 -7.30
C ASP A 175 13.68 -4.34 -8.21
N ALA A 176 12.39 -4.37 -7.87
CA ALA A 176 11.34 -3.61 -8.53
C ALA A 176 11.29 -2.12 -8.12
N ASN A 177 12.14 -1.67 -7.20
CA ASN A 177 12.06 -0.34 -6.57
C ASN A 177 10.67 -0.03 -5.98
N ALA A 178 9.99 -1.07 -5.48
CA ALA A 178 8.67 -0.94 -4.91
C ALA A 178 8.72 -0.13 -3.61
N ARG A 179 7.71 0.71 -3.37
CA ARG A 179 7.56 1.46 -2.12
C ARG A 179 6.31 0.97 -1.41
N LEU A 180 6.35 0.87 -0.07
CA LEU A 180 5.14 0.64 0.71
C LEU A 180 4.12 1.72 0.37
N LEU A 181 2.87 1.31 0.18
CA LEU A 181 1.73 2.19 -0.02
C LEU A 181 0.64 1.82 1.00
N ILE A 182 0.15 2.82 1.71
CA ILE A 182 -1.13 2.74 2.44
C ILE A 182 -2.04 3.79 1.84
N ALA A 183 -3.12 3.38 1.20
CA ALA A 183 -3.99 4.28 0.45
C ALA A 183 -5.46 3.88 0.54
N TYR A 184 -6.32 4.85 0.26
CA TYR A 184 -7.74 4.59 0.04
C TYR A 184 -7.92 3.77 -1.24
N THR A 185 -8.84 2.80 -1.22
CA THR A 185 -9.13 2.04 -2.45
C THR A 185 -9.99 2.87 -3.38
N HIS A 186 -9.75 2.76 -4.68
CA HIS A 186 -10.63 3.35 -5.69
C HIS A 186 -12.06 2.79 -5.54
N LYS A 187 -13.04 3.69 -5.46
CA LYS A 187 -14.45 3.30 -5.44
C LYS A 187 -14.87 2.91 -6.86
N ALA A 188 -15.31 1.67 -7.05
CA ALA A 188 -16.11 1.37 -8.23
C ALA A 188 -17.37 2.25 -8.18
N LYS A 189 -17.55 3.10 -9.20
CA LYS A 189 -18.79 3.88 -9.38
C LYS A 189 -19.94 2.98 -9.76
#